data_AF-A0A959WAJ2-F1
#
_entry.id   AF-A0A959WAJ2-F1
#
_cell.length_a   1.000
_cell.length_b   1.000
_cell.length_c   1.000
_cell.angle_alpha   90.00
_cell.angle_beta   90.00
_cell.angle_gamma   90.00
#
_symmetry.space_group_name_H-M   'P 1'
#
loop_
_entity.id
_entity.type
_entity.pdbx_description
1 polymer ?
#
loop_
_entity_poly.entity_id
_entity_poly.type
_entity_poly.pdbx_seq_one_letter_code
_entity_poly.pdbx_strand_id
1 'polypeptide(L)'
;MGISRVAAVVTASIALATSLAACGGEQDMGATEYVPAAGANTPPDTTPGVEPGTSYDVTAGEWLKLSRNERITAARDFVADMPDDCRNGDGREADPGLVRDWADSSAGTDYPLNVAVAELLAEGCAAALQSGEDGLAPEGG
;
A
#
# COMPACT_ATOMS: atom_id res chain seq x y z
N MET A 1 17.58 -30.41 65.38
CA MET A 1 17.67 -31.44 64.31
C MET A 1 17.04 -30.82 63.07
N GLY A 2 17.64 -30.69 61.89
CA GLY A 2 18.93 -31.14 61.37
C GLY A 2 18.82 -31.19 59.83
N ILE A 3 19.63 -30.35 59.17
CA ILE A 3 20.32 -30.49 57.86
C ILE A 3 19.53 -30.67 56.52
N SER A 4 19.54 -29.57 55.76
CA SER A 4 19.94 -29.37 54.35
C SER A 4 19.77 -30.45 53.29
N ARG A 5 19.21 -30.03 52.12
CA ARG A 5 19.91 -30.01 50.81
C ARG A 5 19.47 -28.82 49.96
N VAL A 6 20.44 -28.28 49.22
CA VAL A 6 20.43 -27.09 48.35
C VAL A 6 20.38 -27.52 46.88
N ALA A 7 19.68 -26.77 46.04
CA ALA A 7 19.97 -26.53 44.61
C ALA A 7 19.08 -25.35 44.14
N ALA A 8 19.53 -24.10 44.10
CA ALA A 8 20.37 -23.47 43.06
C ALA A 8 19.80 -23.58 41.64
N VAL A 9 19.06 -22.56 41.19
CA VAL A 9 18.90 -22.24 39.77
C VAL A 9 19.17 -20.75 39.57
N VAL A 10 20.01 -20.51 38.56
CA VAL A 10 20.79 -19.31 38.28
C VAL A 10 19.95 -18.20 37.66
N THR A 11 20.16 -16.99 38.16
CA THR A 11 19.72 -15.69 37.64
C THR A 11 20.40 -15.35 36.32
N ALA A 12 19.65 -14.81 35.35
CA ALA A 12 20.21 -13.98 34.29
C ALA A 12 19.28 -12.78 34.02
N SER A 13 19.60 -11.69 34.72
CA SER A 13 19.08 -10.35 34.46
C SER A 13 19.81 -9.77 33.25
N ILE A 14 19.11 -9.53 32.13
CA ILE A 14 19.69 -8.73 31.04
C ILE A 14 19.38 -7.27 31.34
N ALA A 15 20.44 -6.57 31.74
CA ALA A 15 20.47 -5.17 32.09
C ALA A 15 20.19 -4.29 30.87
N LEU A 16 19.24 -3.35 31.03
CA LEU A 16 19.20 -2.13 30.22
C LEU A 16 20.38 -1.25 30.65
N ALA A 17 21.39 -1.15 29.79
CA ALA A 17 22.42 -0.13 29.88
C ALA A 17 22.22 0.84 28.71
N THR A 18 21.69 2.01 29.04
CA THR A 18 21.84 3.24 28.25
C THR A 18 23.30 3.71 28.26
N SER A 19 23.62 4.62 27.34
CA SER A 19 24.85 5.45 27.23
C SER A 19 25.88 4.93 26.21
N LEU A 20 26.48 5.71 25.31
CA LEU A 20 26.47 7.15 24.99
C LEU A 20 27.07 7.30 23.57
N ALA A 21 26.47 8.19 22.79
CA ALA A 21 27.08 9.27 21.99
C ALA A 21 28.30 9.05 21.07
N ALA A 22 28.26 9.82 19.97
CA ALA A 22 29.32 10.18 19.02
C ALA A 22 29.59 9.22 17.85
N CYS A 23 28.85 9.42 16.76
CA CYS A 23 29.41 9.32 15.40
C CYS A 23 29.27 10.68 14.72
N GLY A 24 30.14 11.63 15.13
CA GLY A 24 30.70 12.56 14.18
C GLY A 24 31.80 11.80 13.43
N GLY A 25 31.66 11.70 12.12
CA GLY A 25 32.57 10.95 11.28
C GLY A 25 32.11 10.99 9.85
N GLU A 26 32.48 12.06 9.14
CA GLU A 26 32.60 12.07 7.70
C GLU A 26 33.47 10.88 7.30
N GLN A 27 32.80 9.81 6.86
CA GLN A 27 33.42 8.68 6.21
C GLN A 27 32.70 8.54 4.89
N ASP A 28 33.40 9.00 3.86
CA ASP A 28 33.17 8.71 2.46
C ASP A 28 33.07 7.17 2.29
N MET A 29 31.86 6.65 2.45
CA MET A 29 31.52 5.29 2.11
C MET A 29 30.83 5.32 0.76
N GLY A 30 31.65 5.08 -0.26
CA GLY A 30 31.22 4.79 -1.61
C GLY A 30 30.17 3.68 -1.62
N ALA A 31 28.92 4.11 -1.70
CA ALA A 31 27.90 3.65 -2.61
C ALA A 31 26.70 4.51 -2.24
N THR A 32 26.53 5.65 -2.92
CA THR A 32 25.16 6.04 -3.25
C THR A 32 24.62 4.86 -4.04
N GLU A 33 24.06 3.87 -3.33
CA GLU A 33 23.22 2.85 -3.90
C GLU A 33 22.31 3.62 -4.83
N TYR A 34 22.47 3.39 -6.13
CA TYR A 34 21.80 4.16 -7.15
C TYR A 34 20.32 3.86 -6.97
N VAL A 35 19.65 4.65 -6.12
CA VAL A 35 18.21 4.69 -6.00
C VAL A 35 17.82 5.49 -7.24
N PRO A 36 17.31 4.81 -8.29
CA PRO A 36 16.88 5.53 -9.47
C PRO A 36 15.83 6.53 -9.01
N ALA A 37 15.95 7.79 -9.41
CA ALA A 37 14.91 8.77 -9.16
C ALA A 37 13.55 8.19 -9.62
N ALA A 38 12.44 8.57 -8.98
CA ALA A 38 11.12 8.15 -9.43
C ALA A 38 10.98 8.43 -10.94
N GLY A 39 10.78 7.39 -11.75
CA GLY A 39 10.74 7.45 -13.22
C GLY A 39 12.05 7.16 -13.97
N ALA A 40 13.16 6.86 -13.29
CA ALA A 40 14.44 6.53 -13.95
C ALA A 40 14.44 5.17 -14.65
N ASN A 41 13.40 4.35 -14.42
CA ASN A 41 13.13 3.11 -15.15
C ASN A 41 11.63 3.02 -15.49
N THR A 42 11.00 4.11 -15.95
CA THR A 42 9.60 4.03 -16.38
C THR A 42 9.48 2.95 -17.47
N PRO A 43 8.77 1.83 -17.22
CA PRO A 43 8.49 0.83 -18.24
C PRO A 43 7.62 1.45 -19.35
N PRO A 44 7.39 0.75 -20.49
CA PRO A 44 6.82 1.34 -21.70
C PRO A 44 5.51 2.08 -21.42
N ASP A 45 5.15 3.02 -22.29
CA ASP A 45 4.05 4.00 -22.26
C ASP A 45 2.63 3.46 -21.95
N THR A 46 2.51 2.21 -21.52
CA THR A 46 1.27 1.49 -21.26
C THR A 46 1.42 0.55 -20.06
N THR A 47 0.46 0.62 -19.16
CA THR A 47 0.21 -0.29 -18.05
C THR A 47 -0.08 -1.70 -18.58
N PRO A 48 0.62 -2.75 -18.10
CA PRO A 48 0.33 -4.12 -18.50
C PRO A 48 -1.13 -4.52 -18.23
N GLY A 49 -1.78 -5.14 -19.22
CA GLY A 49 -3.16 -5.62 -19.08
C GLY A 49 -4.24 -4.54 -19.24
N VAL A 50 -3.85 -3.28 -19.43
CA VAL A 50 -4.74 -2.15 -19.70
C VAL A 50 -4.59 -1.74 -21.17
N GLU A 51 -5.70 -1.42 -21.82
CA GLU A 51 -5.66 -0.93 -23.20
C GLU A 51 -5.00 0.46 -23.25
N PRO A 52 -4.10 0.71 -24.23
CA PRO A 52 -3.43 2.00 -24.34
C PRO A 52 -4.42 3.16 -24.46
N GLY A 53 -4.20 4.21 -23.68
CA GLY A 53 -4.99 5.44 -23.75
C GLY A 53 -6.28 5.46 -22.93
N THR A 54 -6.50 4.45 -22.08
CA THR A 54 -7.51 4.58 -21.00
C THR A 54 -7.09 5.67 -20.01
N SER A 55 -8.07 6.24 -19.30
CA SER A 55 -7.84 7.33 -18.35
C SER A 55 -7.03 6.90 -17.11
N TYR A 56 -6.90 5.60 -16.88
CA TYR A 56 -6.11 4.96 -15.82
C TYR A 56 -4.86 4.23 -16.35
N ASP A 57 -4.49 4.44 -17.62
CA ASP A 57 -3.25 3.92 -18.21
C ASP A 57 -2.04 4.79 -17.80
N VAL A 58 -1.73 4.80 -16.50
CA VAL A 58 -0.66 5.63 -15.93
C VAL A 58 0.02 4.94 -14.76
N THR A 59 1.25 5.36 -14.45
CA THR A 59 1.91 4.96 -13.21
C THR A 59 1.29 5.63 -11.98
N ALA A 60 1.48 5.06 -10.79
CA ALA A 60 1.06 5.66 -9.52
C ALA A 60 1.67 7.08 -9.32
N GLY A 61 2.90 7.30 -9.79
CA GLY A 61 3.53 8.62 -9.77
C GLY A 61 2.90 9.64 -10.73
N GLU A 62 2.35 9.20 -11.86
CA GLU A 62 1.59 10.05 -12.78
C GLU A 62 0.18 10.29 -12.28
N TRP A 63 -0.46 9.28 -11.72
CA TRP A 63 -1.75 9.38 -11.03
C TRP A 63 -1.78 10.52 -10.01
N LEU A 64 -0.75 10.61 -9.15
CA LEU A 64 -0.67 11.67 -8.13
C LEU A 64 -0.54 13.09 -8.70
N LYS A 65 -0.10 13.23 -9.96
CA LYS A 65 -0.01 14.52 -10.67
C LYS A 65 -1.35 14.93 -11.31
N LEU A 66 -2.23 13.97 -11.56
CA LEU A 66 -3.58 14.25 -12.07
C LEU A 66 -4.38 15.08 -11.07
N SER A 67 -5.28 15.92 -11.57
CA SER A 67 -6.26 16.60 -10.74
C SER A 67 -7.21 15.59 -10.10
N ARG A 68 -7.86 16.00 -9.00
CA ARG A 68 -8.87 15.16 -8.34
C ARG A 68 -10.00 14.71 -9.28
N ASN A 69 -10.37 15.59 -10.23
CA ASN A 69 -11.44 15.30 -11.20
C ASN A 69 -11.00 14.28 -12.27
N GLU A 70 -9.74 14.33 -12.69
CA GLU A 70 -9.17 13.32 -13.58
C GLU A 70 -9.07 11.98 -12.88
N ARG A 71 -8.59 11.96 -11.62
CA ARG A 71 -8.50 10.73 -10.82
C ARG A 71 -9.86 10.07 -10.57
N ILE A 72 -10.88 10.84 -10.17
CA ILE A 72 -12.22 10.25 -9.99
C ILE A 72 -12.83 9.78 -11.31
N THR A 73 -12.52 10.44 -12.43
CA THR A 73 -12.96 10.00 -13.75
C THR A 73 -12.30 8.68 -14.11
N ALA A 74 -10.98 8.58 -13.94
CA ALA A 74 -10.22 7.37 -14.20
C ALA A 74 -10.64 6.19 -13.31
N ALA A 75 -10.90 6.42 -12.02
CA ALA A 75 -11.43 5.39 -11.13
C ALA A 75 -12.83 4.92 -11.55
N ARG A 76 -13.71 5.83 -11.99
CA ARG A 76 -15.04 5.47 -12.50
C ARG A 76 -14.95 4.67 -13.80
N ASP A 77 -14.08 5.08 -14.72
CA ASP A 77 -13.87 4.39 -15.98
C ASP A 77 -13.33 2.97 -15.70
N PHE A 78 -12.36 2.83 -14.79
CA PHE A 78 -11.86 1.53 -14.34
C PHE A 78 -12.95 0.62 -13.78
N VAL A 79 -13.79 1.13 -12.87
CA VAL A 79 -14.92 0.36 -12.30
C VAL A 79 -15.89 -0.12 -13.39
N ALA A 80 -16.13 0.71 -14.41
CA ALA A 80 -17.01 0.35 -15.52
C ALA A 80 -16.39 -0.69 -16.47
N ASP A 81 -15.07 -0.60 -16.69
CA ASP A 81 -14.33 -1.48 -17.60
C ASP A 81 -14.00 -2.84 -16.97
N MET A 82 -13.87 -2.91 -15.64
CA MET A 82 -13.49 -4.11 -14.88
C MET A 82 -14.63 -4.62 -13.97
N PRO A 83 -15.80 -5.00 -14.52
CA PRO A 83 -16.94 -5.40 -13.71
C PRO A 83 -16.70 -6.70 -12.94
N ASP A 84 -15.82 -7.59 -13.42
CA ASP A 84 -15.50 -8.85 -12.73
C ASP A 84 -14.72 -8.61 -11.43
N ASP A 85 -13.91 -7.55 -11.37
CA ASP A 85 -13.13 -7.18 -10.19
C ASP A 85 -13.85 -6.16 -9.29
N CYS A 86 -14.73 -5.35 -9.88
CA CYS A 86 -15.37 -4.22 -9.21
C CYS A 86 -16.87 -4.43 -8.92
N ARG A 87 -17.43 -5.62 -9.17
CA ARG A 87 -18.82 -5.96 -8.83
C ARG A 87 -18.89 -7.25 -8.01
N ASN A 88 -19.67 -7.24 -6.93
CA ASN A 88 -19.92 -8.45 -6.14
C ASN A 88 -21.05 -9.33 -6.74
N GLY A 89 -21.24 -10.52 -6.19
CA GLY A 89 -22.25 -11.48 -6.66
C GLY A 89 -23.71 -10.99 -6.58
N ASP A 90 -23.98 -9.94 -5.81
CA ASP A 90 -25.31 -9.32 -5.68
C ASP A 90 -25.54 -8.18 -6.69
N GLY A 91 -24.55 -7.93 -7.56
CA GLY A 91 -24.61 -6.90 -8.59
C GLY A 91 -24.23 -5.50 -8.11
N ARG A 92 -23.75 -5.35 -6.87
CA ARG A 92 -23.29 -4.06 -6.34
C ARG A 92 -21.89 -3.74 -6.87
N GLU A 93 -21.73 -2.54 -7.39
CA GLU A 93 -20.45 -2.01 -7.87
C GLU A 93 -19.67 -1.30 -6.75
N ALA A 94 -18.35 -1.33 -6.84
CA ALA A 94 -17.46 -0.54 -6.00
C ALA A 94 -17.72 0.96 -6.18
N ASP A 95 -17.73 1.73 -5.09
CA ASP A 95 -17.84 3.19 -5.18
C ASP A 95 -16.54 3.77 -5.78
N PRO A 96 -16.60 4.48 -6.92
CA PRO A 96 -15.39 5.03 -7.55
C PRO A 96 -14.64 6.04 -6.67
N GLY A 97 -15.34 6.70 -5.74
CA GLY A 97 -14.73 7.59 -4.76
C GLY A 97 -13.81 6.84 -3.81
N LEU A 98 -14.30 5.72 -3.25
CA LEU A 98 -13.53 4.84 -2.37
C LEU A 98 -12.38 4.16 -3.11
N VAL A 99 -12.60 3.71 -4.35
CA VAL A 99 -11.53 3.14 -5.19
C VAL A 99 -10.42 4.17 -5.43
N ARG A 100 -10.78 5.42 -5.77
CA ARG A 100 -9.82 6.52 -5.91
C ARG A 100 -9.10 6.80 -4.59
N ASP A 101 -9.82 6.88 -3.47
CA ASP A 101 -9.24 7.16 -2.15
C ASP A 101 -8.24 6.09 -1.73
N TRP A 102 -8.55 4.82 -2.03
CA TRP A 102 -7.60 3.73 -1.83
C TRP A 102 -6.34 3.95 -2.66
N ALA A 103 -6.47 4.24 -3.95
CA ALA A 103 -5.31 4.46 -4.83
C ALA A 103 -4.49 5.68 -4.41
N ASP A 104 -5.14 6.78 -4.02
CA ASP A 104 -4.49 7.99 -3.50
C ASP A 104 -3.70 7.73 -2.21
N SER A 105 -4.22 6.89 -1.32
CA SER A 105 -3.60 6.60 -0.01
C SER A 105 -2.48 5.57 -0.08
N SER A 106 -2.52 4.68 -1.07
CA SER A 106 -1.55 3.58 -1.24
C SER A 106 -0.41 3.92 -2.20
N ALA A 107 -0.62 4.89 -3.11
CA ALA A 107 0.41 5.34 -4.05
C ALA A 107 1.58 6.03 -3.32
N GLY A 108 2.76 5.43 -3.40
CA GLY A 108 3.99 5.94 -2.79
C GLY A 108 4.16 5.60 -1.31
N THR A 109 3.19 4.91 -0.71
CA THR A 109 3.21 4.44 0.69
C THR A 109 3.38 2.93 0.72
N ASP A 110 2.34 2.22 0.28
CA ASP A 110 2.28 0.75 0.21
C ASP A 110 2.76 0.23 -1.15
N TYR A 111 2.61 1.05 -2.21
CA TYR A 111 3.04 0.74 -3.56
C TYR A 111 4.08 1.74 -4.07
N PRO A 112 5.15 1.29 -4.75
CA PRO A 112 6.14 2.19 -5.30
C PRO A 112 5.56 2.99 -6.48
N LEU A 113 6.03 4.23 -6.68
CA LEU A 113 5.45 5.18 -7.63
C LEU A 113 5.57 4.78 -9.12
N ASN A 114 6.38 3.77 -9.44
CA ASN A 114 6.54 3.24 -10.79
C ASN A 114 5.60 2.06 -11.11
N VAL A 115 4.80 1.60 -10.15
CA VAL A 115 3.76 0.60 -10.38
C VAL A 115 2.58 1.22 -11.13
N ALA A 116 1.91 0.40 -11.93
CA ALA A 116 0.70 0.78 -12.64
C ALA A 116 -0.44 1.13 -11.68
N VAL A 117 -1.13 2.24 -11.91
CA VAL A 117 -2.27 2.61 -11.05
C VAL A 117 -3.43 1.63 -11.17
N ALA A 118 -3.56 0.92 -12.29
CA ALA A 118 -4.57 -0.11 -12.48
C ALA A 118 -4.50 -1.22 -11.41
N GLU A 119 -3.30 -1.58 -10.93
CA GLU A 119 -3.14 -2.55 -9.84
C GLU A 119 -3.74 -2.00 -8.53
N LEU A 120 -3.48 -0.72 -8.24
CA LEU A 120 -4.02 -0.04 -7.07
C LEU A 120 -5.56 0.12 -7.16
N LEU A 121 -6.09 0.39 -8.35
CA LEU A 121 -7.54 0.51 -8.57
C LEU A 121 -8.24 -0.84 -8.44
N ALA A 122 -7.62 -1.94 -8.89
CA ALA A 122 -8.14 -3.29 -8.71
C ALA A 122 -8.24 -3.66 -7.22
N GLU A 123 -7.19 -3.40 -6.43
CA GLU A 123 -7.25 -3.61 -4.98
C GLU A 123 -8.23 -2.67 -4.28
N GLY A 124 -8.32 -1.42 -4.76
CA GLY A 124 -9.31 -0.45 -4.33
C GLY A 124 -10.75 -0.94 -4.57
N CYS A 125 -11.02 -1.65 -5.67
CA CYS A 125 -12.33 -2.27 -5.92
C CYS A 125 -12.67 -3.33 -4.87
N ALA A 126 -11.73 -4.22 -4.55
CA ALA A 126 -11.93 -5.21 -3.50
C ALA A 126 -12.16 -4.56 -2.13
N ALA A 127 -11.36 -3.54 -1.77
CA ALA A 127 -11.50 -2.82 -0.51
C ALA A 127 -12.81 -2.02 -0.43
N ALA A 128 -13.22 -1.36 -1.51
CA ALA A 128 -14.47 -0.61 -1.58
C ALA A 128 -15.68 -1.53 -1.41
N LEU A 129 -15.67 -2.71 -2.06
CA LEU A 129 -16.73 -3.71 -1.90
C LEU A 129 -16.81 -4.20 -0.44
N GLN A 130 -15.68 -4.52 0.19
CA GLN A 130 -15.63 -4.95 1.60
C GLN A 130 -16.15 -3.87 2.56
N SER A 131 -15.74 -2.62 2.37
CA SER A 131 -16.20 -1.50 3.21
C SER A 131 -17.70 -1.24 3.14
N GLY A 132 -18.35 -1.64 2.03
CA GLY A 132 -19.79 -1.61 1.88
C GLY A 132 -20.50 -2.81 2.52
N GLU A 133 -19.81 -3.92 2.82
CA GLU A 133 -20.37 -5.10 3.49
C GLU A 133 -20.44 -4.93 5.01
N ASP A 134 -19.52 -4.16 5.60
CA ASP A 134 -19.54 -3.83 7.03
C ASP A 134 -20.80 -3.05 7.48
N GLY A 135 -21.54 -2.46 6.53
CA GLY A 135 -22.84 -1.83 6.75
C GLY A 135 -24.05 -2.77 6.75
N LEU A 136 -23.88 -4.07 6.45
CA LEU A 136 -24.94 -5.07 6.32
C LEU A 136 -24.99 -6.08 7.48
N ALA A 137 -24.47 -5.73 8.66
CA ALA A 137 -24.71 -6.53 9.86
C ALA A 137 -26.23 -6.71 10.07
N PRO A 138 -26.71 -7.94 10.34
CA PRO A 138 -28.13 -8.22 10.42
C PRO A 138 -28.77 -7.36 11.51
N GLU A 139 -29.88 -6.69 11.19
CA GLU A 139 -30.79 -6.13 12.18
C GLU A 139 -31.35 -7.29 13.02
N GLY A 140 -30.59 -7.69 14.04
CA GLY A 140 -31.06 -8.54 15.12
C GLY A 140 -31.88 -7.68 16.07
N GLY A 141 -33.21 -7.70 15.88
CA GLY A 141 -34.23 -7.25 16.83
C GLY A 141 -35.32 -8.28 16.95
#